data_AF-A0A3M1ZDL7-F1
#
_entry.id   AF-A0A3M1ZDL7-F1
#
_cell.length_a   1.000
_cell.length_b   1.000
_cell.length_c   1.000
_cell.angle_alpha   90.00
_cell.angle_beta   90.00
_cell.angle_gamma   90.00
#
_symmetry.space_group_name_H-M   'P 1'
#
loop_
_entity.id
_entity.type
_entity.pdbx_description
1 polymer ?
#
loop_
_entity_poly.entity_id
_entity_poly.type
_entity_poly.pdbx_seq_one_letter_code
_entity_poly.pdbx_strand_id
1 'polypeptide(L)'
;MSQELRAISLFFHISATVVWIGGLVITVLLVWPEVNRALAESPSLYRLLLRLRKRFQPLSNISLAVLVVTGLFQMTADPNYNGALNFDNTWSKVILLKHVIIVVMAASGLILQNVISPALERTTLLREKGKG
;
A
#
# COMPACT_ATOMS: atom_id res chain seq x y z
N MET A 1 29.36 -2.39 -4.65
CA MET A 1 28.36 -1.29 -4.54
C MET A 1 28.91 -0.25 -3.57
N SER A 2 28.85 1.05 -3.86
CA SER A 2 29.28 2.07 -2.89
C SER A 2 28.33 2.11 -1.68
N GLN A 3 28.87 2.44 -0.50
CA GLN A 3 28.09 2.58 0.73
C GLN A 3 26.99 3.66 0.61
N GLU A 4 27.29 4.72 -0.13
CA GLU A 4 26.38 5.83 -0.41
C GLU A 4 25.10 5.38 -1.11
N LEU A 5 25.22 4.53 -2.14
CA LEU A 5 24.05 4.01 -2.87
C LEU A 5 23.14 3.16 -1.98
N ARG A 6 23.72 2.39 -1.05
CA ARG A 6 22.96 1.61 -0.07
C ARG A 6 22.20 2.52 0.89
N ALA A 7 22.85 3.57 1.40
CA ALA A 7 22.21 4.53 2.30
C ALA A 7 21.06 5.28 1.62
N ILE A 8 21.25 5.73 0.37
CA ILE A 8 20.20 6.40 -0.41
C ILE A 8 19.02 5.45 -0.65
N SER A 9 19.30 4.21 -1.07
CA SER A 9 18.24 3.20 -1.28
C SER A 9 17.45 2.94 0.00
N LEU A 10 18.15 2.78 1.15
CA LEU A 10 17.50 2.58 2.44
C LEU A 10 16.64 3.78 2.82
N PHE A 11 17.13 5.01 2.65
CA PHE A 11 16.38 6.24 2.94
C PHE A 11 15.05 6.30 2.19
N PHE A 12 15.08 6.02 0.88
CA PHE A 12 13.85 5.99 0.08
C PHE A 12 12.94 4.82 0.46
N HIS A 13 13.51 3.65 0.79
CA HIS A 13 12.73 2.48 1.22
C HIS A 13 11.96 2.75 2.52
N ILE A 14 12.62 3.28 3.55
CA ILE A 14 11.98 3.57 4.83
C ILE A 14 10.98 4.72 4.69
N SER A 15 11.29 5.74 3.89
CA SER A 15 10.35 6.84 3.61
C SER A 15 9.08 6.34 2.93
N ALA A 16 9.23 5.47 1.93
CA ALA A 16 8.10 4.85 1.26
C ALA A 16 7.29 3.93 2.19
N THR A 17 7.97 3.21 3.10
CA THR A 17 7.32 2.39 4.13
C THR A 17 6.47 3.27 5.05
N VAL A 18 7.02 4.40 5.52
CA VAL A 18 6.32 5.35 6.40
C VAL A 18 5.11 5.97 5.70
N VAL A 19 5.25 6.41 4.45
CA VAL A 19 4.13 7.00 3.71
C VAL A 19 3.04 5.95 3.45
N TRP A 20 3.42 4.74 3.03
CA TRP A 20 2.44 3.71 2.66
C TRP A 20 1.76 3.10 3.89
N ILE A 21 2.52 2.50 4.80
CA ILE A 21 1.97 1.84 5.98
C ILE A 21 1.42 2.89 6.95
N GLY A 22 2.15 3.98 7.21
CA GLY A 22 1.70 5.03 8.11
C GLY A 22 0.41 5.71 7.62
N GLY A 23 0.28 5.96 6.32
CA GLY A 23 -0.96 6.50 5.74
C GLY A 23 -2.16 5.56 5.91
N LEU A 24 -1.97 4.25 5.73
CA LEU A 24 -3.00 3.24 5.98
C LEU A 24 -3.39 3.18 7.46
N VAL A 25 -2.40 3.17 8.36
CA VAL A 25 -2.60 3.14 9.82
C VAL A 25 -3.37 4.37 10.29
N ILE A 26 -2.97 5.58 9.87
CA ILE A 26 -3.68 6.82 10.18
C ILE A 26 -5.12 6.76 9.66
N THR A 27 -5.32 6.24 8.45
CA THR A 27 -6.66 6.11 7.86
C THR A 27 -7.56 5.22 8.70
N VAL A 28 -7.07 4.06 9.14
CA VAL A 28 -7.86 3.09 9.91
C VAL A 28 -8.07 3.52 11.36
N LEU A 29 -7.03 4.04 12.02
CA LEU A 29 -7.08 4.31 13.46
C LEU A 29 -7.60 5.70 13.82
N LEU A 30 -7.40 6.69 12.95
CA LEU A 30 -7.77 8.09 13.25
C LEU A 30 -8.89 8.59 12.34
N VAL A 31 -8.72 8.46 11.03
CA VAL A 31 -9.67 9.05 10.07
C VAL A 31 -11.00 8.30 10.08
N TRP A 32 -10.98 6.98 9.95
CA TRP A 32 -12.20 6.16 9.89
C TRP A 32 -13.12 6.33 11.09
N PRO A 33 -12.67 6.17 12.37
CA PRO A 33 -13.58 6.27 13.51
C PRO A 33 -14.15 7.68 13.67
N GLU A 34 -13.37 8.72 13.41
CA GLU A 34 -13.81 10.10 13.58
C GLU A 34 -14.82 10.50 12.49
N VAL A 35 -14.52 10.17 11.24
CA VAL A 35 -15.40 10.43 10.12
C VAL A 35 -16.71 9.63 10.26
N ASN A 36 -16.64 8.38 10.73
CA ASN A 36 -17.83 7.59 11.01
C ASN A 36 -18.66 8.18 12.15
N ARG A 37 -18.04 8.64 13.25
CA ARG A 37 -18.75 9.29 14.36
C ARG A 37 -19.44 10.59 13.95
N ALA A 38 -18.76 11.44 13.17
CA ALA A 38 -19.27 12.74 12.79
C ALA A 38 -20.33 12.68 11.67
N LEU A 39 -20.23 11.70 10.76
CA LEU A 39 -20.98 11.69 9.51
C LEU A 39 -21.73 10.38 9.22
N ALA A 40 -21.88 9.45 10.18
CA ALA A 40 -22.51 8.13 9.97
C ALA A 40 -23.81 8.17 9.15
N GLU A 41 -24.72 9.09 9.47
CA GLU A 41 -26.03 9.22 8.82
C GLU A 41 -26.03 10.21 7.65
N SER A 42 -24.90 10.87 7.40
CA SER A 42 -24.79 11.89 6.36
C SER A 42 -24.39 11.29 5.01
N PRO A 43 -25.09 11.62 3.92
CA PRO A 43 -24.65 11.29 2.55
C PRO A 43 -23.25 11.85 2.20
N SER A 44 -22.73 12.80 3.00
CA SER A 44 -21.41 13.39 2.80
C SER A 44 -20.25 12.50 3.25
N LEU A 45 -20.49 11.50 4.10
CA LEU A 45 -19.50 10.53 4.58
C LEU A 45 -18.73 9.88 3.43
N TYR A 46 -19.48 9.30 2.50
CA TYR A 46 -18.92 8.58 1.36
C TYR A 46 -18.11 9.51 0.45
N ARG A 47 -18.62 10.72 0.19
CA ARG A 47 -17.93 11.73 -0.64
C ARG A 47 -16.59 12.16 -0.02
N LEU A 48 -16.51 12.31 1.30
CA LEU A 48 -15.27 12.66 1.98
C LEU A 48 -14.24 11.52 1.87
N LEU A 49 -14.64 10.29 2.20
CA LEU A 49 -13.77 9.12 2.14
C LEU A 49 -13.24 8.87 0.73
N LEU A 50 -14.09 9.03 -0.29
CA LEU A 50 -13.67 8.94 -1.69
C LEU A 50 -12.61 9.98 -2.05
N ARG A 51 -12.78 11.24 -1.63
CA ARG A 51 -11.79 12.30 -1.90
C ARG A 51 -10.46 12.03 -1.21
N LEU A 52 -10.50 11.63 0.06
CA LEU A 52 -9.30 11.25 0.82
C LEU A 52 -8.56 10.10 0.13
N ARG A 53 -9.31 9.06 -0.24
CA ARG A 53 -8.76 7.90 -0.94
C ARG A 53 -8.15 8.28 -2.29
N LYS A 54 -8.84 9.08 -3.12
CA LYS A 54 -8.31 9.54 -4.42
C LYS A 54 -7.02 10.34 -4.27
N ARG A 55 -6.87 11.09 -3.17
CA ARG A 55 -5.64 11.85 -2.88
C ARG A 55 -4.51 10.97 -2.34
N PHE A 56 -4.84 9.94 -1.55
CA PHE A 56 -3.85 9.02 -1.00
C PHE A 56 -3.36 7.97 -2.02
N GLN A 57 -4.22 7.56 -2.95
CA GLN A 57 -3.93 6.53 -3.96
C GLN A 57 -2.62 6.77 -4.75
N PRO A 58 -2.36 7.96 -5.34
CA PRO A 58 -1.09 8.18 -6.05
C PRO A 58 0.12 8.09 -5.12
N LEU A 59 0.02 8.59 -3.89
CA LEU A 59 1.10 8.49 -2.89
C LEU A 59 1.38 7.03 -2.52
N SER A 60 0.32 6.24 -2.32
CA SER A 60 0.42 4.81 -2.04
C SER A 60 1.07 4.06 -3.21
N ASN A 61 0.71 4.37 -4.46
CA ASN A 61 1.22 3.67 -5.63
C ASN A 61 2.68 4.02 -5.92
N ILE A 62 3.06 5.30 -5.78
CA ILE A 62 4.47 5.72 -5.87
C ILE A 62 5.29 5.06 -4.76
N SER A 63 4.78 5.05 -3.53
CA SER A 63 5.47 4.40 -2.39
C SER A 63 5.67 2.91 -2.67
N LEU A 64 4.66 2.21 -3.18
CA LEU A 64 4.78 0.80 -3.54
C LEU A 64 5.83 0.57 -4.63
N ALA A 65 5.87 1.40 -5.68
CA ALA A 65 6.89 1.32 -6.71
C ALA A 65 8.30 1.53 -6.14
N VAL A 66 8.48 2.52 -5.27
CA VAL A 66 9.76 2.78 -4.59
C VAL A 66 10.15 1.59 -3.71
N LEU A 67 9.21 1.01 -2.95
CA LEU A 67 9.47 -0.16 -2.11
C LEU A 67 9.93 -1.38 -2.91
N VAL A 68 9.33 -1.63 -4.07
CA VAL A 68 9.74 -2.72 -4.97
C VAL A 68 11.17 -2.48 -5.47
N VAL A 69 11.43 -1.30 -6.05
CA VAL A 69 12.75 -1.00 -6.64
C VAL A 69 13.86 -1.03 -5.59
N THR A 70 13.67 -0.32 -4.47
CA THR A 70 14.67 -0.24 -3.40
C THR A 70 14.78 -1.54 -2.62
N GLY A 71 13.70 -2.32 -2.50
CA GLY A 71 13.70 -3.62 -1.84
C GLY A 71 14.49 -4.67 -2.63
N LEU A 72 14.28 -4.73 -3.95
CA LEU A 72 15.06 -5.59 -4.84
C LEU A 72 16.54 -5.20 -4.84
N PHE A 73 16.84 -3.91 -4.85
CA PHE A 73 18.22 -3.41 -4.73
C PHE A 73 18.89 -3.81 -3.41
N GLN A 74 18.19 -3.68 -2.28
CA GLN A 74 18.72 -4.07 -0.97
C GLN A 74 18.93 -5.58 -0.88
N MET A 75 18.02 -6.38 -1.45
CA MET A 75 18.14 -7.84 -1.50
C MET A 75 19.39 -8.28 -2.28
N THR A 76 19.61 -7.75 -3.48
CA THR A 76 20.77 -8.12 -4.31
C THR A 76 22.10 -7.61 -3.76
N ALA A 77 22.06 -6.66 -2.83
CA ALA A 77 23.24 -6.11 -2.17
C ALA A 77 23.64 -6.86 -0.88
N ASP A 78 22.83 -7.82 -0.41
CA ASP A 78 23.05 -8.59 0.81
C ASP A 78 24.07 -9.73 0.58
N PRO A 79 25.03 -9.95 1.51
CA PRO A 79 26.01 -11.05 1.39
C PRO A 79 25.39 -12.45 1.31
N ASN A 80 24.18 -12.65 1.85
CA ASN A 80 23.50 -13.94 1.87
C ASN A 80 22.68 -14.20 0.59
N TYR A 81 22.68 -13.27 -0.35
CA TYR A 81 21.97 -13.41 -1.62
C TYR A 81 22.73 -14.30 -2.60
N ASN A 82 22.26 -15.55 -2.74
CA ASN A 82 22.84 -16.56 -3.62
C ASN A 82 22.16 -16.66 -4.99
N GLY A 83 21.45 -15.61 -5.43
CA GLY A 83 20.73 -15.56 -6.70
C GLY A 83 19.21 -15.75 -6.57
N ALA A 84 18.50 -15.46 -7.66
CA ALA A 84 17.04 -15.56 -7.71
C ALA A 84 16.61 -17.04 -7.70
N LEU A 85 15.55 -17.34 -6.94
CA LEU A 85 15.00 -18.69 -6.75
C LEU A 85 15.95 -19.70 -6.07
N ASN A 86 17.04 -19.23 -5.47
CA ASN A 86 17.89 -20.05 -4.62
C ASN A 86 17.45 -19.92 -3.15
N PHE A 87 16.95 -21.02 -2.57
CA PHE A 87 16.43 -21.11 -1.20
C PHE A 87 17.27 -22.01 -0.29
N ASP A 88 18.57 -22.09 -0.57
CA ASP A 88 19.55 -22.92 0.14
C ASP A 88 19.73 -22.52 1.63
N ASN A 89 19.53 -21.25 1.96
CA ASN A 89 19.79 -20.71 3.29
C ASN A 89 18.53 -20.13 3.97
N THR A 90 18.61 -19.96 5.29
CA THR A 90 17.50 -19.42 6.11
C THR A 90 17.12 -18.00 5.71
N TRP A 91 18.10 -17.16 5.37
CA TRP A 91 17.86 -15.78 4.92
C TRP A 91 17.00 -15.76 3.64
N SER A 92 17.31 -16.57 2.64
CA SER A 92 16.55 -16.67 1.39
C SER A 92 15.11 -17.11 1.62
N LYS A 93 14.87 -18.06 2.55
CA LYS A 93 13.51 -18.50 2.93
C LYS A 93 12.71 -17.37 3.59
N VAL A 94 13.34 -16.63 4.50
CA VAL A 94 12.72 -15.47 5.18
C VAL A 94 12.41 -14.35 4.19
N ILE A 95 13.34 -14.07 3.27
CA ILE A 95 13.16 -13.07 2.22
C ILE A 95 12.04 -13.49 1.26
N LEU A 96 11.94 -14.76 0.89
CA LEU A 96 10.81 -15.26 0.08
C LEU A 96 9.48 -15.03 0.79
N LEU A 97 9.37 -15.41 2.07
CA LEU A 97 8.17 -15.19 2.86
C LEU A 97 7.78 -13.70 2.91
N LYS A 98 8.76 -12.82 3.13
CA LYS A 98 8.56 -11.36 3.09
C LYS A 98 7.97 -10.91 1.74
N HIS A 99 8.49 -11.41 0.62
CA HIS A 99 7.98 -11.05 -0.70
C HIS A 99 6.55 -11.55 -0.93
N VAL A 100 6.22 -12.77 -0.51
CA VAL A 100 4.85 -13.30 -0.59
C VAL A 100 3.87 -12.40 0.18
N ILE A 101 4.23 -12.01 1.41
CA ILE A 101 3.42 -11.11 2.23
C ILE A 101 3.21 -9.77 1.52
N ILE A 102 4.29 -9.15 1.02
CA ILE A 102 4.21 -7.85 0.33
C ILE A 102 3.35 -7.96 -0.94
N VAL A 103 3.46 -9.05 -1.71
CA VAL A 103 2.65 -9.29 -2.91
C VAL A 103 1.17 -9.41 -2.55
N VAL A 104 0.82 -10.17 -1.51
CA VAL A 104 -0.56 -10.30 -1.04
C VAL A 104 -1.12 -8.95 -0.60
N MET A 105 -0.33 -8.17 0.16
CA MET A 105 -0.73 -6.83 0.60
C MET A 105 -0.94 -5.87 -0.58
N ALA A 106 0.00 -5.84 -1.53
CA ALA A 106 -0.07 -5.02 -2.72
C ALA A 106 -1.26 -5.40 -3.62
N ALA A 107 -1.46 -6.69 -3.87
CA ALA A 107 -2.58 -7.21 -4.65
C ALA A 107 -3.92 -6.84 -4.01
N SER A 108 -4.05 -7.00 -2.70
CA SER A 108 -5.26 -6.60 -1.96
C SER A 108 -5.55 -5.10 -2.12
N GLY A 109 -4.52 -4.27 -2.01
CA GLY A 109 -4.61 -2.83 -2.26
C GLY A 109 -5.05 -2.50 -3.69
N LEU A 110 -4.46 -3.16 -4.70
CA LEU A 110 -4.81 -2.95 -6.11
C LEU A 110 -6.23 -3.44 -6.46
N ILE A 111 -6.68 -4.56 -5.88
CA ILE A 111 -8.05 -5.07 -6.02
C ILE A 111 -9.04 -4.08 -5.41
N LEU A 112 -8.76 -3.59 -4.20
CA LEU A 112 -9.56 -2.54 -3.57
C LEU A 112 -9.59 -1.27 -4.43
N GLN A 113 -8.46 -0.94 -5.05
CA GLN A 113 -8.29 0.22 -5.91
C GLN A 113 -9.14 0.17 -7.18
N ASN A 114 -9.04 -0.93 -7.92
CA ASN A 114 -9.50 -1.03 -9.31
C ASN A 114 -10.83 -1.78 -9.46
N VAL A 115 -11.20 -2.61 -8.50
CA VAL A 115 -12.41 -3.45 -8.59
C VAL A 115 -13.46 -2.96 -7.60
N ILE A 116 -13.13 -3.01 -6.31
CA ILE A 116 -14.12 -2.81 -5.24
C ILE A 116 -14.63 -1.37 -5.24
N SER A 117 -13.73 -0.39 -5.30
CA SER A 117 -14.17 0.98 -5.12
C SER A 117 -14.94 1.58 -6.30
N PRO A 118 -14.58 1.29 -7.57
CA PRO A 118 -15.45 1.65 -8.70
C PRO A 118 -16.83 0.98 -8.63
N ALA A 119 -16.90 -0.27 -8.14
CA ALA A 119 -18.17 -0.96 -7.93
C ALA A 119 -19.02 -0.26 -6.85
N LEU A 120 -18.40 0.14 -5.74
CA LEU A 120 -19.07 0.92 -4.70
C LEU A 120 -19.59 2.26 -5.25
N GLU A 121 -18.78 3.00 -6.02
CA GLU A 121 -19.18 4.29 -6.62
C GLU A 121 -20.43 4.11 -7.50
N ARG A 122 -20.47 3.06 -8.33
CA ARG A 122 -21.62 2.75 -9.18
C ARG A 122 -22.88 2.45 -8.37
N THR A 123 -22.78 1.61 -7.33
CA THR A 123 -23.94 1.27 -6.48
C THR A 123 -24.49 2.48 -5.73
N THR A 124 -23.61 3.37 -5.24
CA THR A 124 -24.05 4.60 -4.57
C THR A 124 -24.81 5.54 -5.51
N LEU A 125 -24.34 5.69 -6.76
CA LEU A 125 -25.01 6.53 -7.76
C LEU A 125 -26.37 5.96 -8.19
N LEU A 126 -26.52 4.63 -8.24
CA LEU A 126 -27.80 3.99 -8.55
C LEU A 126 -28.83 4.21 -7.44
N ARG A 127 -28.38 4.10 -6.18
CA ARG A 127 -29.21 4.37 -5.00
C ARG A 127 -29.65 5.83 -4.92
N GLU A 128 -28.76 6.78 -5.22
CA GLU A 128 -29.10 8.21 -5.30
C GLU A 128 -30.12 8.54 -6.41
N LYS A 129 -30.16 7.74 -7.49
CA LYS A 129 -31.12 7.89 -8.60
C LYS A 129 -32.44 7.13 -8.40
N GLY A 130 -32.65 6.49 -7.25
CA GLY A 130 -33.85 5.69 -6.96
C GLY A 130 -33.99 4.44 -7.83
N LYS A 131 -32.89 3.90 -8.37
CA LYS A 131 -32.86 2.74 -9.27
C LYS A 131 -32.21 1.50 -8.65
N GLY A 132 -32.17 1.41 -7.32
CA GLY A 132 -31.50 0.34 -6.59
C GLY A 132 -32.26 -0.08 -5.35
#